data_AF-A0A2S5SYP7-F1
#
_entry.id   AF-A0A2S5SYP7-F1
#
_cell.length_a   1.000
_cell.length_b   1.000
_cell.length_c   1.000
_cell.angle_alpha   90.00
_cell.angle_beta   90.00
_cell.angle_gamma   90.00
#
_symmetry.space_group_name_H-M   'P 1'
#
loop_
_entity.id
_entity.type
_entity.pdbx_description
1 polymer ?
#
loop_
_entity_poly.entity_id
_entity_poly.type
_entity_poly.pdbx_seq_one_letter_code
_entity_poly.pdbx_strand_id
1 'polypeptide(L)'
;MFTDLLAASADETRRLHVAVLRGPRASDPSTRGAAYDSWEAFTAAGVEALAFYLTGWDDAGRRALVEQIRRSAWWDRPVWSEEAGAAASWIDGEGRVEQARQAGERALAVRRTLGLDPAGLHFDERVLYFLAQRDGAELAPVCDRHSLALYRHPVIELLAREGEDAGAGVVALIRRGLLEPSRLIDRTRHCRGCGSAHLHYLDVCPHCSSIEIHKSLSLHCFTCGHVAPEADFRGDTGLSCPKCAARLRHIGVDYDRPLTQLACASCHHVFVESSVVVRCLDCATTAEPSELDVREVSALRLSAHGRAALRAGQVKESMAALDSANYVVPAQFRQLVDWALAAQSRHAEMRFGLMMVEFLNSAEFVERHGAARAYLMLDEFARRLHELLRTSDVSTRTAEERLWLFLPFSHAPGLAARVEALLAQQAGTDPDASLRARITCLAAPEDVRPGDDCERLMQRLAEA
;
A
#
# COMPACT_ATOMS: atom_id res chain seq x y z
N MET A 1 9.58 -37.08 -16.18
CA MET A 1 9.45 -37.62 -17.54
C MET A 1 8.43 -36.74 -18.28
N PHE A 2 8.85 -35.56 -18.73
CA PHE A 2 8.10 -34.64 -19.61
C PHE A 2 9.13 -33.59 -20.07
N THR A 3 9.94 -33.98 -21.06
CA THR A 3 10.99 -33.14 -21.68
C THR A 3 10.66 -32.80 -23.12
N ASP A 4 9.46 -33.09 -23.60
CA ASP A 4 9.06 -32.81 -24.97
C ASP A 4 7.65 -32.25 -24.96
N LEU A 5 7.53 -30.92 -25.12
CA LEU A 5 6.44 -30.25 -25.85
C LEU A 5 6.71 -28.73 -25.90
N LEU A 6 6.87 -28.26 -27.15
CA LEU A 6 6.98 -26.86 -27.61
C LEU A 6 8.37 -26.20 -27.55
N ALA A 7 9.36 -26.85 -28.17
CA ALA A 7 10.41 -26.10 -28.86
C ALA A 7 9.77 -25.37 -30.06
N ALA A 8 9.83 -24.04 -30.07
CA ALA A 8 9.45 -23.24 -31.24
C ALA A 8 10.24 -23.68 -32.48
N SER A 9 9.66 -23.54 -33.68
CA SER A 9 10.45 -23.66 -34.90
C SER A 9 11.62 -22.67 -34.81
N ALA A 10 12.84 -23.13 -35.08
CA ALA A 10 14.08 -22.38 -34.90
C ALA A 10 14.19 -21.10 -35.77
N ASP A 11 13.16 -20.77 -36.56
CA ASP A 11 13.18 -19.71 -37.58
C ASP A 11 12.60 -18.37 -37.09
N GLU A 12 11.69 -18.37 -36.10
CA GLU A 12 11.15 -17.13 -35.51
C GLU A 12 12.04 -16.55 -34.41
N THR A 13 12.69 -17.41 -33.61
CA THR A 13 13.69 -16.99 -32.60
C THR A 13 14.95 -16.39 -33.24
N ARG A 14 15.19 -16.61 -34.53
CA ARG A 14 16.31 -16.02 -35.29
C ARG A 14 16.13 -14.56 -35.63
N ARG A 15 14.91 -13.99 -35.53
CA ARG A 15 14.62 -12.57 -35.84
C ARG A 15 14.68 -11.64 -34.63
N LEU A 16 14.65 -12.18 -33.42
CA LEU A 16 14.71 -11.41 -32.17
C LEU A 16 16.17 -11.31 -31.71
N HIS A 17 16.64 -10.09 -31.48
CA HIS A 17 18.00 -9.84 -31.02
C HIS A 17 17.99 -9.02 -29.73
N VAL A 18 19.09 -9.11 -28.96
CA VAL A 18 19.35 -8.15 -27.90
C VAL A 18 19.67 -6.81 -28.56
N ALA A 19 18.89 -5.79 -28.23
CA ALA A 19 19.12 -4.42 -28.68
C ALA A 19 20.19 -3.78 -27.78
N VAL A 20 21.37 -3.53 -28.35
CA VAL A 20 22.50 -2.91 -27.64
C VAL A 20 22.42 -1.40 -27.85
N LEU A 21 22.10 -0.65 -26.80
CA LEU A 21 22.02 0.82 -26.85
C LEU A 21 23.34 1.41 -26.34
N ARG A 22 24.14 1.94 -27.26
CA ARG A 22 25.49 2.45 -27.00
C ARG A 22 25.47 3.93 -26.66
N GLY A 23 26.10 4.26 -25.55
CA GLY A 23 26.29 5.62 -25.11
C GLY A 23 27.65 6.17 -25.54
N PRO A 24 27.90 7.47 -25.28
CA PRO A 24 29.10 8.16 -25.74
C PRO A 24 30.44 7.57 -25.23
N ARG A 25 30.40 6.74 -24.18
CA ARG A 25 31.59 6.14 -23.54
C ARG A 25 31.81 4.68 -23.92
N ALA A 26 31.02 4.10 -24.82
CA ALA A 26 31.13 2.70 -25.18
C ALA A 26 32.50 2.39 -25.83
N SER A 27 33.20 1.38 -25.32
CA SER A 27 34.62 1.13 -25.65
C SER A 27 34.84 0.06 -26.74
N ASP A 28 33.82 -0.65 -27.23
CA ASP A 28 34.00 -1.69 -28.27
C ASP A 28 32.73 -1.95 -29.14
N PRO A 29 32.83 -1.96 -30.48
CA PRO A 29 31.75 -2.39 -31.39
C PRO A 29 31.52 -3.92 -31.45
N SER A 30 32.34 -4.77 -30.80
CA SER A 30 32.27 -6.23 -30.95
C SER A 30 31.19 -6.96 -30.10
N THR A 31 30.10 -6.29 -29.72
CA THR A 31 29.01 -6.93 -28.98
C THR A 31 28.13 -7.74 -29.92
N ARG A 32 27.92 -9.04 -29.63
CA ARG A 32 26.98 -9.89 -30.39
C ARG A 32 25.53 -9.39 -30.15
N GLY A 33 24.99 -8.63 -31.09
CA GLY A 33 23.63 -8.05 -31.04
C GLY A 33 23.43 -6.98 -32.11
N ALA A 34 22.21 -6.45 -32.24
CA ALA A 34 21.97 -5.28 -33.08
C ALA A 34 22.26 -4.03 -32.23
N ALA A 35 23.28 -3.26 -32.62
CA ALA A 35 23.74 -2.09 -31.88
C ALA A 35 23.19 -0.79 -32.46
N TYR A 36 22.79 0.13 -31.57
CA TYR A 36 22.18 1.41 -31.90
C TYR A 36 22.77 2.50 -31.00
N ASP A 37 23.01 3.67 -31.58
CA ASP A 37 23.66 4.80 -30.87
C ASP A 37 22.65 5.72 -30.16
N SER A 38 21.34 5.46 -30.32
CA SER A 38 20.27 6.15 -29.61
C SER A 38 18.97 5.34 -29.61
N TRP A 39 18.00 5.76 -28.80
CA TRP A 39 16.64 5.19 -28.79
C TRP A 39 15.91 5.43 -30.12
N GLU A 40 16.08 6.60 -30.73
CA GLU A 40 15.52 6.95 -32.02
C GLU A 40 16.08 6.06 -33.13
N ALA A 41 17.39 5.78 -33.10
CA ALA A 41 18.02 4.87 -34.06
C ALA A 41 17.47 3.43 -33.94
N PHE A 42 17.24 2.95 -32.72
CA PHE A 42 16.61 1.64 -32.48
C PHE A 42 15.18 1.60 -33.01
N THR A 43 14.36 2.58 -32.65
CA THR A 43 12.94 2.62 -33.06
C THR A 43 12.78 2.78 -34.57
N ALA A 44 13.63 3.59 -35.22
CA ALA A 44 13.64 3.75 -36.67
C ALA A 44 14.02 2.47 -37.43
N ALA A 45 14.76 1.55 -36.80
CA ALA A 45 15.14 0.28 -37.42
C ALA A 45 13.98 -0.72 -37.53
N GLY A 46 12.87 -0.51 -36.80
CA GLY A 46 11.69 -1.37 -36.86
C GLY A 46 11.92 -2.81 -36.40
N VAL A 47 12.90 -3.02 -35.52
CA VAL A 47 13.31 -4.35 -35.05
C VAL A 47 12.59 -4.71 -33.75
N GLU A 48 12.21 -5.98 -33.61
CA GLU A 48 11.69 -6.51 -32.35
C GLU A 48 12.84 -6.87 -31.38
N ALA A 49 12.85 -6.23 -30.21
CA ALA A 49 13.83 -6.50 -29.16
C ALA A 49 13.44 -7.71 -28.29
N LEU A 50 14.39 -8.64 -28.13
CA LEU A 50 14.30 -9.73 -27.15
C LEU A 50 14.52 -9.23 -25.72
N ALA A 51 15.52 -8.37 -25.57
CA ALA A 51 15.96 -7.69 -24.35
C ALA A 51 16.79 -6.46 -24.76
N PHE A 52 17.05 -5.56 -23.81
CA PHE A 52 17.92 -4.41 -23.98
C PHE A 52 19.21 -4.58 -23.19
N TYR A 53 20.31 -4.11 -23.77
CA TYR A 53 21.61 -4.02 -23.12
C TYR A 53 22.16 -2.60 -23.24
N LEU A 54 22.42 -1.95 -22.11
CA LEU A 54 22.91 -0.58 -22.04
C LEU A 54 24.42 -0.56 -21.74
N THR A 55 25.19 0.17 -22.54
CA THR A 55 26.65 0.29 -22.39
C THR A 55 27.10 1.72 -22.71
N GLY A 56 28.09 2.25 -22.00
CA GLY A 56 28.67 3.56 -22.27
C GLY A 56 27.83 4.77 -21.85
N TRP A 57 26.82 4.57 -20.99
CA TRP A 57 25.91 5.61 -20.49
C TRP A 57 26.16 5.92 -19.01
N ASP A 58 26.09 7.18 -18.62
CA ASP A 58 26.06 7.57 -17.21
C ASP A 58 24.71 7.20 -16.54
N ASP A 59 24.60 7.38 -15.21
CA ASP A 59 23.37 7.02 -14.46
C ASP A 59 22.14 7.76 -15.00
N ALA A 60 22.28 9.04 -15.36
CA ALA A 60 21.18 9.87 -15.85
C ALA A 60 20.70 9.41 -17.24
N GLY A 61 21.63 9.14 -18.16
CA GLY A 61 21.32 8.60 -19.49
C GLY A 61 20.71 7.21 -19.42
N ARG A 62 21.24 6.33 -18.56
CA ARG A 62 20.64 5.00 -18.32
C ARG A 62 19.21 5.10 -17.82
N ARG A 63 18.95 5.99 -16.85
CA ARG A 63 17.59 6.23 -16.35
C ARG A 63 16.63 6.67 -17.45
N ALA A 64 17.05 7.64 -18.27
CA ALA A 64 16.23 8.15 -19.37
C ALA A 64 15.90 7.06 -20.39
N LEU A 65 16.87 6.20 -20.75
CA LEU A 65 16.64 5.08 -21.65
C LEU A 65 15.70 4.03 -21.06
N VAL A 66 15.86 3.68 -19.78
CA VAL A 66 14.93 2.77 -19.10
C VAL A 66 13.52 3.35 -19.12
N GLU A 67 13.36 4.64 -18.83
CA GLU A 67 12.06 5.31 -18.88
C GLU A 67 11.43 5.27 -20.28
N GLN A 68 12.22 5.51 -21.34
CA GLN A 68 11.76 5.37 -22.73
C GLN A 68 11.33 3.93 -23.04
N ILE A 69 12.12 2.93 -22.63
CA ILE A 69 11.79 1.51 -22.82
C ILE A 69 10.47 1.18 -22.09
N ARG A 70 10.32 1.57 -20.81
CA ARG A 70 9.13 1.29 -20.00
C ARG A 70 7.86 1.99 -20.49
N ARG A 71 7.99 3.09 -21.24
CA ARG A 71 6.87 3.79 -21.89
C ARG A 71 6.57 3.32 -23.31
N SER A 72 7.32 2.34 -23.83
CA SER A 72 7.18 1.86 -25.21
C SER A 72 6.40 0.53 -25.30
N ALA A 73 6.25 0.01 -26.52
CA ALA A 73 5.72 -1.34 -26.76
C ALA A 73 6.60 -2.46 -26.14
N TRP A 74 7.85 -2.14 -25.77
CA TRP A 74 8.79 -3.08 -25.15
C TRP A 74 8.91 -2.92 -23.64
N TRP A 75 7.90 -2.33 -22.99
CA TRP A 75 7.91 -2.04 -21.55
C TRP A 75 8.24 -3.25 -20.67
N ASP A 76 7.84 -4.44 -21.11
CA ASP A 76 7.98 -5.70 -20.40
C ASP A 76 9.38 -6.32 -20.52
N ARG A 77 10.16 -5.91 -21.53
CA ARG A 77 11.42 -6.55 -21.91
C ARG A 77 12.51 -6.38 -20.84
N PRO A 78 13.33 -7.41 -20.59
CA PRO A 78 14.47 -7.28 -19.69
C PRO A 78 15.45 -6.20 -20.16
N VAL A 79 15.93 -5.39 -19.23
CA VAL A 79 16.94 -4.35 -19.45
C VAL A 79 18.14 -4.63 -18.57
N TRP A 80 19.29 -4.86 -19.20
CA TRP A 80 20.56 -5.14 -18.54
C TRP A 80 21.57 -4.03 -18.83
N SER A 81 22.56 -3.87 -17.96
CA SER A 81 23.67 -2.91 -18.14
C SER A 81 25.01 -3.57 -17.85
N GLU A 82 26.09 -3.04 -18.43
CA GLU A 82 27.46 -3.48 -18.10
C GLU A 82 27.83 -3.18 -16.64
N GLU A 83 27.38 -2.05 -16.13
CA GLU A 83 27.52 -1.60 -14.75
C GLU A 83 26.17 -1.04 -14.28
N ALA A 84 25.69 -1.42 -13.09
CA ALA A 84 24.42 -0.91 -12.55
C ALA A 84 24.59 0.42 -11.82
N GLY A 85 25.69 0.63 -11.09
CA GLY A 85 25.87 1.85 -10.27
C GLY A 85 24.66 2.09 -9.35
N ALA A 86 24.18 3.35 -9.27
CA ALA A 86 22.96 3.68 -8.54
C ALA A 86 21.66 3.24 -9.27
N ALA A 87 21.75 2.80 -10.52
CA ALA A 87 20.61 2.39 -11.35
C ALA A 87 20.11 0.96 -11.07
N ALA A 88 20.70 0.24 -10.10
CA ALA A 88 20.30 -1.12 -9.71
C ALA A 88 18.80 -1.26 -9.38
N SER A 89 18.12 -0.16 -9.03
CA SER A 89 16.69 -0.15 -8.73
C SER A 89 15.77 -0.04 -9.95
N TRP A 90 16.29 0.22 -11.17
CA TRP A 90 15.50 0.48 -12.39
C TRP A 90 15.78 -0.51 -13.52
N ILE A 91 16.97 -1.13 -13.51
CA ILE A 91 17.37 -2.17 -14.47
C ILE A 91 17.14 -3.56 -13.88
N ASP A 92 17.02 -4.56 -14.75
CA ASP A 92 16.69 -5.94 -14.38
C ASP A 92 17.94 -6.78 -14.04
N GLY A 93 19.14 -6.31 -14.40
CA GLY A 93 20.38 -7.00 -14.08
C GLY A 93 21.65 -6.26 -14.54
N GLU A 94 22.76 -6.63 -13.93
CA GLU A 94 24.12 -6.20 -14.31
C GLU A 94 24.89 -7.38 -14.90
N GLY A 95 25.61 -7.15 -15.99
CA GLY A 95 26.55 -8.14 -16.52
C GLY A 95 26.81 -8.00 -18.01
N ARG A 96 26.99 -9.15 -18.68
CA ARG A 96 27.31 -9.24 -20.11
C ARG A 96 26.06 -9.36 -20.97
N VAL A 97 26.19 -9.03 -22.25
CA VAL A 97 25.09 -9.10 -23.24
C VAL A 97 24.48 -10.51 -23.33
N GLU A 98 25.26 -11.56 -23.10
CA GLU A 98 24.77 -12.95 -23.07
C GLU A 98 23.77 -13.20 -21.93
N GLN A 99 23.94 -12.55 -20.78
CA GLN A 99 23.01 -12.68 -19.65
C GLN A 99 21.71 -11.91 -19.93
N ALA A 100 21.80 -10.76 -20.61
CA ALA A 100 20.64 -10.05 -21.13
C ALA A 100 19.84 -10.92 -22.11
N ARG A 101 20.53 -11.64 -23.01
CA ARG A 101 19.89 -12.60 -23.94
C ARG A 101 19.17 -13.72 -23.19
N GLN A 102 19.82 -14.37 -22.22
CA GLN A 102 19.21 -15.43 -21.42
C GLN A 102 17.99 -14.93 -20.62
N ALA A 103 18.04 -13.70 -20.10
CA ALA A 103 16.89 -13.08 -19.46
C ALA A 103 15.74 -12.87 -20.46
N GLY A 104 16.04 -12.36 -21.65
CA GLY A 104 15.05 -12.17 -22.71
C GLY A 104 14.41 -13.48 -23.21
N GLU A 105 15.20 -14.56 -23.36
CA GLU A 105 14.69 -15.89 -23.73
C GLU A 105 13.73 -16.45 -22.66
N ARG A 106 14.08 -16.31 -21.38
CA ARG A 106 13.20 -16.71 -20.25
C ARG A 106 11.91 -15.89 -20.22
N ALA A 107 12.02 -14.57 -20.35
CA ALA A 107 10.86 -13.68 -20.40
C ALA A 107 9.93 -14.03 -21.57
N LEU A 108 10.50 -14.28 -22.76
CA LEU A 108 9.74 -14.69 -23.94
C LEU A 108 9.02 -16.03 -23.74
N ALA A 109 9.66 -17.00 -23.09
CA ALA A 109 9.03 -18.28 -22.76
C ALA A 109 7.83 -18.08 -21.83
N VAL A 110 7.97 -17.28 -20.76
CA VAL A 110 6.86 -16.96 -19.85
C VAL A 110 5.74 -16.23 -20.57
N ARG A 111 6.06 -15.23 -21.41
CA ARG A 111 5.10 -14.49 -22.22
C ARG A 111 4.26 -15.42 -23.10
N ARG A 112 4.88 -16.40 -23.75
CA ARG A 112 4.18 -17.42 -24.55
C ARG A 112 3.26 -18.30 -23.71
N THR A 113 3.69 -18.68 -22.51
CA THR A 113 2.86 -19.49 -21.59
C THR A 113 1.66 -18.72 -21.06
N LEU A 114 1.81 -17.43 -20.76
CA LEU A 114 0.70 -16.61 -20.26
C LEU A 114 -0.34 -16.32 -21.35
N GLY A 115 0.07 -16.18 -22.61
CA GLY A 115 -0.86 -15.95 -23.73
C GLY A 115 -1.64 -14.63 -23.65
N LEU A 116 -1.21 -13.70 -22.79
CA LEU A 116 -1.82 -12.39 -22.60
C LEU A 116 -1.25 -11.39 -23.61
N ASP A 117 -2.09 -10.47 -24.10
CA ASP A 117 -1.66 -9.32 -24.89
C ASP A 117 -1.18 -8.17 -23.98
N PRO A 118 0.12 -7.82 -23.98
CA PRO A 118 0.66 -6.79 -23.10
C PRO A 118 0.15 -5.38 -23.38
N ALA A 119 -0.40 -5.12 -24.57
CA ALA A 119 -0.96 -3.82 -24.89
C ALA A 119 -2.24 -3.53 -24.09
N GLY A 120 -3.06 -4.57 -23.89
CA GLY A 120 -4.37 -4.51 -23.23
C GLY A 120 -4.35 -4.69 -21.71
N LEU A 121 -3.18 -4.85 -21.08
CA LEU A 121 -3.08 -5.05 -19.63
C LEU A 121 -3.34 -3.77 -18.84
N HIS A 122 -4.18 -3.87 -17.81
CA HIS A 122 -4.37 -2.81 -16.80
C HIS A 122 -3.15 -2.69 -15.88
N PHE A 123 -3.07 -1.61 -15.11
CA PHE A 123 -1.92 -1.32 -14.25
C PHE A 123 -1.48 -2.51 -13.38
N ASP A 124 -2.40 -3.05 -12.59
CA ASP A 124 -2.16 -4.17 -11.69
C ASP A 124 -1.60 -5.38 -12.47
N GLU A 125 -2.22 -5.71 -13.60
CA GLU A 125 -1.78 -6.80 -14.47
C GLU A 125 -0.39 -6.54 -15.04
N ARG A 126 -0.05 -5.31 -15.41
CA ARG A 126 1.29 -4.97 -15.91
C ARG A 126 2.35 -5.20 -14.86
N VAL A 127 2.11 -4.83 -13.61
CA VAL A 127 3.05 -5.08 -12.50
C VAL A 127 3.25 -6.58 -12.27
N LEU A 128 2.16 -7.35 -12.21
CA LEU A 128 2.25 -8.81 -12.01
C LEU A 128 2.89 -9.50 -13.22
N TYR A 129 2.55 -9.09 -14.44
CA TYR A 129 3.11 -9.61 -15.70
C TYR A 129 4.59 -9.32 -15.84
N PHE A 130 5.01 -8.12 -15.44
CA PHE A 130 6.42 -7.73 -15.39
C PHE A 130 7.22 -8.64 -14.46
N LEU A 131 6.71 -8.87 -13.25
CA LEU A 131 7.35 -9.75 -12.27
C LEU A 131 7.29 -11.23 -12.65
N ALA A 132 6.22 -11.69 -13.27
CA ALA A 132 6.08 -13.08 -13.69
C ALA A 132 7.17 -13.52 -14.69
N GLN A 133 7.63 -12.58 -15.52
CA GLN A 133 8.72 -12.80 -16.48
C GLN A 133 10.11 -12.82 -15.83
N ARG A 134 10.22 -12.41 -14.57
CA ARG A 134 11.49 -12.25 -13.84
C ARG A 134 11.48 -13.19 -12.64
N ASP A 135 11.97 -14.39 -12.88
CA ASP A 135 11.99 -15.44 -11.84
C ASP A 135 12.76 -14.98 -10.60
N GLY A 136 12.11 -15.06 -9.44
CA GLY A 136 12.66 -14.63 -8.15
C GLY A 136 12.89 -13.12 -7.99
N ALA A 137 12.44 -12.27 -8.91
CA ALA A 137 12.67 -10.83 -8.80
C ALA A 137 11.84 -10.17 -7.69
N GLU A 138 12.43 -9.13 -7.10
CA GLU A 138 11.82 -8.29 -6.09
C GLU A 138 11.83 -6.83 -6.55
N LEU A 139 10.76 -6.11 -6.24
CA LEU A 139 10.64 -4.67 -6.43
C LEU A 139 11.17 -4.00 -5.17
N ALA A 140 12.43 -3.57 -5.23
CA ALA A 140 13.06 -2.85 -4.14
C ALA A 140 12.55 -1.39 -4.09
N PRO A 141 12.07 -0.90 -2.94
CA PRO A 141 11.79 0.51 -2.76
C PRO A 141 13.10 1.31 -2.67
N VAL A 142 13.01 2.58 -3.07
CA VAL A 142 14.11 3.55 -3.00
C VAL A 142 13.74 4.68 -2.05
N CYS A 143 14.66 5.04 -1.15
CA CYS A 143 14.51 6.21 -0.29
C CYS A 143 14.73 7.49 -1.12
N ASP A 144 13.71 8.35 -1.16
CA ASP A 144 13.67 9.60 -1.90
C ASP A 144 13.05 10.70 -1.01
N ARG A 145 13.90 11.61 -0.51
CA ARG A 145 13.48 12.74 0.34
C ARG A 145 12.53 13.74 -0.33
N HIS A 146 12.35 13.63 -1.65
CA HIS A 146 11.40 14.45 -2.39
C HIS A 146 10.03 13.77 -2.49
N SER A 147 9.91 12.50 -2.10
CA SER A 147 8.64 11.78 -1.97
C SER A 147 8.01 12.06 -0.60
N LEU A 148 6.72 12.41 -0.57
CA LEU A 148 5.96 12.54 0.67
C LEU A 148 6.00 11.26 1.52
N ALA A 149 6.00 10.09 0.87
CA ALA A 149 6.07 8.81 1.58
C ALA A 149 7.48 8.41 2.02
N LEU A 150 8.51 9.22 1.72
CA LEU A 150 9.96 8.95 1.83
C LEU A 150 10.47 7.78 0.99
N TYR A 151 9.66 6.75 0.77
CA TYR A 151 10.00 5.62 -0.09
C TYR A 151 9.09 5.57 -1.31
N ARG A 152 9.67 5.18 -2.43
CA ARG A 152 9.00 4.98 -3.72
C ARG A 152 9.35 3.64 -4.33
N HIS A 153 8.54 3.16 -5.27
CA HIS A 153 8.79 1.94 -6.03
C HIS A 153 9.04 2.29 -7.50
N PRO A 154 10.28 2.61 -7.90
CA PRO A 154 10.56 3.19 -9.22
C PRO A 154 10.06 2.34 -10.39
N VAL A 155 10.24 1.02 -10.32
CA VAL A 155 9.77 0.11 -11.38
C VAL A 155 8.25 0.19 -11.53
N ILE A 156 7.52 0.24 -10.41
CA ILE A 156 6.05 0.29 -10.43
C ILE A 156 5.58 1.63 -10.99
N GLU A 157 6.22 2.73 -10.61
CA GLU A 157 5.94 4.06 -11.16
C GLU A 157 6.23 4.15 -12.66
N LEU A 158 7.28 3.48 -13.15
CA LEU A 158 7.59 3.42 -14.57
C LEU A 158 6.60 2.56 -15.37
N LEU A 159 5.91 1.62 -14.72
CA LEU A 159 4.86 0.80 -15.32
C LEU A 159 3.49 1.48 -15.30
N ALA A 160 3.32 2.54 -14.52
CA ALA A 160 2.11 3.35 -14.48
C ALA A 160 2.00 4.20 -15.75
N ARG A 161 0.81 4.21 -16.35
CA ARG A 161 0.44 5.09 -17.46
C ARG A 161 -0.18 6.38 -16.91
N GLU A 162 -0.35 7.35 -17.80
CA GLU A 162 -0.96 8.63 -17.45
C GLU A 162 -2.35 8.43 -16.80
N GLY A 163 -2.57 9.09 -15.66
CA GLY A 163 -3.81 8.99 -14.87
C GLY A 163 -3.85 7.84 -13.86
N GLU A 164 -2.91 6.89 -13.89
CA GLU A 164 -2.87 5.80 -12.91
C GLU A 164 -2.06 6.18 -11.66
N ASP A 165 -2.59 5.83 -10.48
CA ASP A 165 -1.93 6.08 -9.20
C ASP A 165 -1.08 4.87 -8.77
N ALA A 166 0.23 4.96 -9.02
CA ALA A 166 1.18 3.92 -8.66
C ALA A 166 1.19 3.63 -7.15
N GLY A 167 1.07 4.65 -6.30
CA GLY A 167 1.07 4.49 -4.85
C GLY A 167 -0.15 3.71 -4.37
N ALA A 168 -1.34 4.10 -4.84
CA ALA A 168 -2.58 3.38 -4.55
C ALA A 168 -2.54 1.94 -5.07
N GLY A 169 -2.00 1.70 -6.27
CA GLY A 169 -1.93 0.35 -6.83
C GLY A 169 -0.97 -0.57 -6.09
N VAL A 170 0.15 -0.07 -5.55
CA VAL A 170 0.99 -0.88 -4.64
C VAL A 170 0.20 -1.35 -3.43
N VAL A 171 -0.51 -0.43 -2.76
CA VAL A 171 -1.30 -0.77 -1.58
C VAL A 171 -2.40 -1.76 -1.94
N ALA A 172 -3.10 -1.56 -3.06
CA ALA A 172 -4.14 -2.48 -3.53
C ALA A 172 -3.57 -3.87 -3.82
N LEU A 173 -2.47 -3.98 -4.57
CA LEU A 173 -1.82 -5.25 -4.89
C LEU A 173 -1.37 -6.02 -3.64
N ILE A 174 -0.89 -5.33 -2.61
CA ILE A 174 -0.51 -5.96 -1.33
C ILE A 174 -1.76 -6.41 -0.55
N ARG A 175 -2.79 -5.57 -0.41
CA ARG A 175 -4.03 -5.92 0.32
C ARG A 175 -4.77 -7.08 -0.33
N ARG A 176 -4.71 -7.18 -1.66
CA ARG A 176 -5.26 -8.31 -2.45
C ARG A 176 -4.41 -9.57 -2.35
N GLY A 177 -3.27 -9.53 -1.66
CA GLY A 177 -2.33 -10.64 -1.56
C GLY A 177 -1.68 -11.02 -2.90
N LEU A 178 -1.69 -10.14 -3.90
CA LEU A 178 -1.09 -10.38 -5.22
C LEU A 178 0.41 -10.09 -5.22
N LEU A 179 0.82 -9.09 -4.43
CA LEU A 179 2.20 -8.89 -4.02
C LEU A 179 2.35 -9.20 -2.54
N GLU A 180 3.52 -9.73 -2.16
CA GLU A 180 3.84 -10.00 -0.76
C GLU A 180 5.18 -9.36 -0.37
N PRO A 181 5.32 -8.86 0.88
CA PRO A 181 6.60 -8.43 1.42
C PRO A 181 7.60 -9.61 1.47
N SER A 182 8.77 -9.44 0.87
CA SER A 182 9.85 -10.45 0.91
C SER A 182 10.87 -10.16 2.03
N ARG A 183 11.22 -8.90 2.21
CA ARG A 183 12.24 -8.43 3.17
C ARG A 183 11.90 -7.05 3.68
N LEU A 184 11.83 -6.90 5.00
CA LEU A 184 11.71 -5.59 5.66
C LEU A 184 12.98 -4.77 5.42
N ILE A 185 12.81 -3.54 4.95
CA ILE A 185 13.89 -2.59 4.67
C ILE A 185 13.89 -1.48 5.71
N ASP A 186 12.71 -0.95 6.05
CA ASP A 186 12.60 0.17 6.99
C ASP A 186 11.23 0.18 7.71
N ARG A 187 11.14 1.00 8.77
CA ARG A 187 9.91 1.35 9.47
C ARG A 187 9.82 2.87 9.59
N THR A 188 8.96 3.46 8.79
CA THR A 188 8.77 4.91 8.73
C THR A 188 7.57 5.35 9.55
N ARG A 189 7.59 6.60 10.02
CA ARG A 189 6.48 7.23 10.71
C ARG A 189 5.86 8.30 9.82
N HIS A 190 4.54 8.37 9.79
CA HIS A 190 3.80 9.24 8.89
C HIS A 190 2.80 10.11 9.65
N CYS A 191 2.64 11.34 9.17
CA CYS A 191 1.60 12.24 9.63
C CYS A 191 0.22 11.69 9.26
N ARG A 192 -0.71 11.60 10.23
CA ARG A 192 -2.10 11.19 9.98
C ARG A 192 -2.89 12.20 9.13
N GLY A 193 -2.48 13.47 9.13
CA GLY A 193 -3.18 14.53 8.40
C GLY A 193 -2.96 14.50 6.90
N CYS A 194 -1.71 14.27 6.45
CA CYS A 194 -1.35 14.30 5.03
C CYS A 194 -0.59 13.06 4.53
N GLY A 195 -0.26 12.11 5.40
CA GLY A 195 0.50 10.91 5.05
C GLY A 195 2.01 11.11 4.86
N SER A 196 2.53 12.34 5.05
CA SER A 196 3.95 12.64 4.87
C SER A 196 4.84 12.02 5.95
N ALA A 197 6.01 11.54 5.55
CA ALA A 197 7.10 11.09 6.42
C ALA A 197 8.08 12.21 6.82
N HIS A 198 7.89 13.43 6.33
CA HIS A 198 8.73 14.57 6.69
C HIS A 198 8.29 15.14 8.05
N LEU A 199 8.95 14.64 9.08
CA LEU A 199 8.61 14.90 10.48
C LEU A 199 9.75 15.61 11.19
N HIS A 200 9.42 16.73 11.84
CA HIS A 200 10.35 17.47 12.68
C HIS A 200 10.02 17.20 14.15
N TYR A 201 10.95 16.54 14.84
CA TYR A 201 10.87 16.25 16.28
C TYR A 201 11.37 17.45 17.08
N LEU A 202 10.56 17.90 18.02
CA LEU A 202 10.79 19.10 18.83
C LEU A 202 10.73 18.73 20.31
N ASP A 203 11.78 19.07 21.05
CA ASP A 203 11.75 19.05 22.51
C ASP A 203 10.89 20.21 23.03
N VAL A 204 9.93 19.90 23.89
CA VAL A 204 9.01 20.86 24.50
C VAL A 204 8.89 20.66 26.00
N CYS A 205 8.56 21.73 26.71
CA CYS A 205 8.28 21.68 28.14
C CYS A 205 7.07 20.76 28.40
N PRO A 206 7.18 19.74 29.28
CA PRO A 206 6.09 18.82 29.56
C PRO A 206 4.85 19.48 30.18
N HIS A 207 4.98 20.69 30.72
CA HIS A 207 3.89 21.43 31.35
C HIS A 207 3.15 22.38 30.40
N CYS A 208 3.86 23.11 29.53
CA CYS A 208 3.25 24.15 28.69
C CYS A 208 3.53 24.00 27.19
N SER A 209 4.23 22.95 26.76
CA SER A 209 4.65 22.72 25.37
C SER A 209 5.53 23.82 24.74
N SER A 210 6.08 24.75 25.54
CA SER A 210 7.05 25.73 25.04
C SER A 210 8.38 25.09 24.67
N ILE A 211 9.01 25.58 23.61
CA ILE A 211 10.36 25.20 23.18
C ILE A 211 11.48 25.96 23.90
N GLU A 212 11.14 26.95 24.74
CA GLU A 212 12.12 27.74 25.48
C GLU A 212 12.69 26.98 26.68
N ILE A 213 13.41 25.89 26.40
CA ILE A 213 14.01 25.00 27.39
C ILE A 213 15.49 25.34 27.52
N HIS A 214 15.95 25.50 28.75
CA HIS A 214 17.38 25.65 29.05
C HIS A 214 17.81 24.66 30.13
N LYS A 215 19.09 24.30 30.10
CA LYS A 215 19.70 23.50 31.16
C LYS A 215 19.86 24.37 32.40
N SER A 216 19.35 23.85 33.52
CA SER A 216 19.51 24.40 34.86
C SER A 216 20.32 23.41 35.69
N LEU A 217 21.48 23.85 36.18
CA LEU A 217 22.23 23.07 37.16
C LEU A 217 21.42 23.02 38.45
N SER A 218 21.22 21.84 39.02
CA SER A 218 20.59 21.68 40.32
C SER A 218 21.64 21.37 41.37
N LEU A 219 21.42 21.86 42.59
CA LEU A 219 22.20 21.46 43.74
C LEU A 219 21.29 20.73 44.73
N HIS A 220 21.83 19.71 45.38
CA HIS A 220 21.18 19.03 46.48
C HIS A 220 22.03 19.20 47.75
N CYS A 221 21.43 19.81 48.78
CA CYS A 221 22.07 20.09 50.06
C CYS A 221 22.05 18.85 50.95
N PHE A 222 23.22 18.31 51.32
CA PHE A 222 23.32 17.12 52.17
C PHE A 222 22.86 17.38 53.61
N THR A 223 22.92 18.62 54.09
CA THR A 223 22.50 18.98 55.45
C THR A 223 20.98 18.83 55.65
N CYS A 224 20.16 19.11 54.64
CA CYS A 224 18.70 19.15 54.81
C CYS A 224 17.88 18.47 53.70
N GLY A 225 18.55 17.89 52.70
CA GLY A 225 17.93 17.19 51.57
C GLY A 225 17.24 18.09 50.55
N HIS A 226 17.42 19.42 50.61
CA HIS A 226 16.76 20.33 49.67
C HIS A 226 17.44 20.29 48.29
N VAL A 227 16.64 20.16 47.23
CA VAL A 227 17.07 20.16 45.83
C VAL A 227 16.39 21.31 45.08
N ALA A 228 17.17 22.16 44.43
CA ALA A 228 16.68 23.30 43.65
C ALA A 228 17.74 23.75 42.60
N PRO A 229 17.37 24.62 41.63
CA PRO A 229 18.34 25.26 40.74
C PRO A 229 19.51 25.92 41.48
N GLU A 230 20.72 25.84 40.95
CA GLU A 230 21.94 26.46 41.52
C GLU A 230 21.75 27.96 41.73
N ALA A 231 20.97 28.63 40.88
CA ALA A 231 20.64 30.04 41.02
C ALA A 231 20.01 30.36 42.40
N ASP A 232 19.18 29.46 42.94
CA ASP A 232 18.50 29.64 44.23
C ASP A 232 19.46 29.46 45.41
N PHE A 233 20.62 28.82 45.17
CA PHE A 233 21.68 28.66 46.16
C PHE A 233 22.73 29.78 46.08
N ARG A 234 22.73 30.62 45.04
CA ARG A 234 23.73 31.69 44.89
C ARG A 234 23.39 32.86 45.82
N GLY A 235 24.28 33.12 46.77
CA GLY A 235 24.30 34.35 47.57
C GLY A 235 25.57 35.17 47.32
N ASP A 236 25.66 36.34 47.95
CA ASP A 236 26.74 37.33 47.74
C ASP A 236 28.16 36.81 47.99
N THR A 237 28.31 35.77 48.81
CA THR A 237 29.62 35.23 49.25
C THR A 237 29.87 33.77 48.87
N GLY A 238 29.00 33.19 48.04
CA GLY A 238 29.09 31.79 47.60
C GLY A 238 27.76 31.05 47.66
N LEU A 239 27.81 29.72 47.65
CA LEU A 239 26.61 28.87 47.66
C LEU A 239 26.07 28.66 49.09
N SER A 240 24.78 28.89 49.30
CA SER A 240 24.07 28.68 50.56
C SER A 240 22.69 28.09 50.30
N CYS A 241 22.28 27.10 51.13
CA CYS A 241 20.98 26.48 50.98
C CYS A 241 19.84 27.43 51.39
N PRO A 242 18.87 27.76 50.52
CA PRO A 242 17.79 28.69 50.85
C PRO A 242 16.85 28.16 51.96
N LYS A 243 16.84 26.85 52.20
CA LYS A 243 15.99 26.20 53.21
C LYS A 243 16.59 26.18 54.63
N CYS A 244 17.90 26.01 54.75
CA CYS A 244 18.56 25.81 56.06
C CYS A 244 19.75 26.75 56.31
N ALA A 245 20.05 27.64 55.35
CA ALA A 245 21.19 28.56 55.35
C ALA A 245 22.58 27.91 55.46
N ALA A 246 22.68 26.57 55.36
CA ALA A 246 23.96 25.87 55.33
C ALA A 246 24.83 26.38 54.17
N ARG A 247 26.11 26.64 54.45
CA ARG A 247 27.09 27.05 53.44
C ARG A 247 27.62 25.82 52.70
N LEU A 248 27.57 25.85 51.38
CA LEU A 248 27.94 24.72 50.52
C LEU A 248 29.30 25.00 49.88
N ARG A 249 30.38 24.36 50.32
CA ARG A 249 31.75 24.65 49.86
C ARG A 249 32.34 23.51 49.05
N HIS A 250 32.17 22.27 49.49
CA HIS A 250 32.80 21.10 48.90
C HIS A 250 31.75 20.16 48.28
N ILE A 251 31.87 19.94 46.97
CA ILE A 251 31.07 18.93 46.24
C ILE A 251 31.39 17.54 46.81
N GLY A 252 30.36 16.72 47.00
CA GLY A 252 30.45 15.37 47.57
C GLY A 252 30.54 15.33 49.10
N VAL A 253 30.56 16.48 49.77
CA VAL A 253 30.57 16.58 51.25
C VAL A 253 29.44 17.47 51.75
N ASP A 254 29.29 18.68 51.19
CA ASP A 254 28.25 19.62 51.60
C ASP A 254 27.03 19.55 50.67
N TYR A 255 27.27 19.21 49.41
CA TYR A 255 26.25 19.09 48.36
C TYR A 255 26.72 18.19 47.24
N ASP A 256 25.80 17.69 46.42
CA ASP A 256 26.09 17.14 45.11
C ASP A 256 25.30 17.88 44.01
N ARG A 257 25.56 17.46 42.77
CA ARG A 257 24.86 17.93 41.58
C ARG A 257 24.08 16.76 41.01
N PRO A 258 22.77 16.65 41.30
CA PRO A 258 21.92 15.65 40.67
C PRO A 258 21.94 15.77 39.13
N LEU A 259 21.30 14.81 38.46
CA LEU A 259 21.05 14.87 37.01
C LEU A 259 20.60 16.28 36.60
N THR A 260 21.24 16.81 35.55
CA THR A 260 20.96 18.17 35.04
C THR A 260 19.47 18.34 34.84
N GLN A 261 18.89 19.36 35.48
CA GLN A 261 17.48 19.66 35.34
C GLN A 261 17.29 20.59 34.14
N LEU A 262 16.17 20.46 33.45
CA LEU A 262 15.72 21.39 32.44
C LEU A 262 14.71 22.34 33.08
N ALA A 263 14.74 23.60 32.67
CA ALA A 263 13.76 24.58 33.10
C ALA A 263 13.15 25.29 31.88
N CYS A 264 11.85 25.51 31.92
CA CYS A 264 11.14 26.26 30.90
C CYS A 264 11.22 27.77 31.20
N ALA A 265 11.67 28.58 30.24
CA ALA A 265 11.69 30.03 30.40
C ALA A 265 10.28 30.65 30.36
N SER A 266 9.32 29.99 29.71
CA SER A 266 7.96 30.51 29.56
C SER A 266 7.05 30.25 30.78
N CYS A 267 7.20 29.10 31.46
CA CYS A 267 6.35 28.74 32.62
C CYS A 267 7.12 28.40 33.90
N HIS A 268 8.46 28.48 33.87
CA HIS A 268 9.35 28.18 35.00
C HIS A 268 9.24 26.77 35.58
N HIS A 269 8.56 25.85 34.89
CA HIS A 269 8.50 24.45 35.29
C HIS A 269 9.87 23.78 35.14
N VAL A 270 10.28 23.03 36.17
CA VAL A 270 11.55 22.30 36.23
C VAL A 270 11.27 20.81 36.05
N PHE A 271 12.00 20.16 35.15
CA PHE A 271 11.80 18.76 34.76
C PHE A 271 13.14 18.10 34.42
N VAL A 272 13.17 16.77 34.32
CA VAL A 272 14.40 16.02 34.03
C VAL A 272 14.56 15.77 32.54
N GLU A 273 13.47 15.49 31.84
CA GLU A 273 13.44 15.21 30.40
C GLU A 273 12.33 16.03 29.74
N SER A 274 12.62 16.59 28.56
CA SER A 274 11.62 17.23 27.72
C SER A 274 10.61 16.21 27.21
N SER A 275 9.36 16.65 27.03
CA SER A 275 8.45 15.92 26.16
C SER A 275 8.85 16.16 24.71
N VAL A 276 8.57 15.21 23.82
CA VAL A 276 8.83 15.35 22.39
C VAL A 276 7.51 15.44 21.66
N VAL A 277 7.31 16.52 20.90
CA VAL A 277 6.20 16.61 19.93
C VAL A 277 6.75 16.54 18.52
N VAL A 278 5.89 16.18 17.58
CA VAL A 278 6.26 16.08 16.16
C VAL A 278 5.45 17.08 15.37
N ARG A 279 6.11 17.85 14.52
CA ARG A 279 5.47 18.74 13.54
C ARG A 279 5.70 18.21 12.14
N CYS A 280 4.63 18.01 11.39
CA CYS A 280 4.73 17.68 9.97
C CYS A 280 5.27 18.87 9.19
N LEU A 281 6.29 18.64 8.36
CA LEU A 281 6.90 19.68 7.54
C LEU A 281 6.03 20.06 6.32
N ASP A 282 5.10 19.21 5.91
CA ASP A 282 4.24 19.46 4.75
C ASP A 282 2.89 20.12 5.13
N CYS A 283 2.23 19.68 6.22
CA CYS A 283 0.92 20.20 6.61
C CYS A 283 0.88 20.94 7.95
N ALA A 284 2.04 21.12 8.61
CA ALA A 284 2.19 21.78 9.92
C ALA A 284 1.42 21.15 11.09
N THR A 285 0.67 20.06 10.89
CA THR A 285 -0.01 19.32 11.96
C THR A 285 1.01 18.90 13.02
N THR A 286 0.67 19.18 14.28
CA THR A 286 1.44 18.76 15.44
C THR A 286 0.76 17.56 16.09
N ALA A 287 1.55 16.58 16.51
CA ALA A 287 1.08 15.34 17.12
C ALA A 287 2.13 14.78 18.09
N GLU A 288 1.72 13.93 19.01
CA GLU A 288 2.64 13.11 19.80
C GLU A 288 3.30 12.04 18.92
N PRO A 289 4.56 11.62 19.20
CA PRO A 289 5.23 10.56 18.43
C PRO A 289 4.45 9.24 18.35
N SER A 290 3.63 8.94 19.38
CA SER A 290 2.76 7.77 19.47
C SER A 290 1.50 7.87 18.59
N GLU A 291 1.12 9.07 18.16
CA GLU A 291 -0.02 9.31 17.28
C GLU A 291 0.34 9.22 15.79
N LEU A 292 1.61 9.03 15.46
CA LEU A 292 2.06 8.86 14.08
C LEU A 292 1.72 7.46 13.55
N ASP A 293 1.42 7.37 12.27
CA ASP A 293 1.19 6.08 11.62
C ASP A 293 2.54 5.41 11.31
N VAL A 294 2.76 4.23 11.88
CA VAL A 294 3.94 3.43 11.59
C VAL A 294 3.67 2.58 10.35
N ARG A 295 4.53 2.70 9.33
CA ARG A 295 4.45 1.91 8.10
C ARG A 295 5.72 1.11 7.91
N GLU A 296 5.56 -0.16 7.58
CA GLU A 296 6.67 -1.04 7.21
C GLU A 296 6.95 -0.87 5.72
N VAL A 297 8.23 -0.67 5.39
CA VAL A 297 8.71 -0.58 4.01
C VAL A 297 9.47 -1.85 3.72
N SER A 298 9.06 -2.59 2.69
CA SER A 298 9.64 -3.88 2.32
C SER A 298 9.90 -3.96 0.83
N ALA A 299 10.87 -4.80 0.44
CA ALA A 299 10.90 -5.30 -0.93
C ALA A 299 9.65 -6.14 -1.19
N LEU A 300 9.10 -6.03 -2.40
CA LEU A 300 7.86 -6.70 -2.79
C LEU A 300 8.16 -7.75 -3.84
N ARG A 301 7.55 -8.93 -3.72
CA ARG A 301 7.61 -9.96 -4.75
C ARG A 301 6.23 -10.42 -5.16
N LEU A 302 6.14 -10.99 -6.36
CA LEU A 302 4.92 -11.63 -6.82
C LEU A 302 4.60 -12.83 -5.92
N SER A 303 3.40 -12.87 -5.36
CA SER A 303 2.97 -13.97 -4.49
C SER A 303 2.53 -15.20 -5.30
N ALA A 304 2.34 -16.34 -4.63
CA ALA A 304 1.74 -17.51 -5.27
C ALA A 304 0.30 -17.23 -5.76
N HIS A 305 -0.48 -16.50 -4.96
CA HIS A 305 -1.83 -16.08 -5.32
C HIS A 305 -1.82 -15.14 -6.53
N GLY A 306 -0.91 -14.16 -6.58
CA GLY A 306 -0.73 -13.26 -7.73
C GLY A 306 -0.36 -14.01 -9.01
N ARG A 307 0.52 -15.01 -8.93
CA ARG A 307 0.83 -15.89 -10.07
C ARG A 307 -0.39 -16.65 -10.57
N ALA A 308 -1.20 -17.20 -9.67
CA ALA A 308 -2.41 -17.93 -10.02
C ALA A 308 -3.46 -17.00 -10.65
N ALA A 309 -3.71 -15.84 -10.02
CA ALA A 309 -4.67 -14.84 -10.50
C ALA A 309 -4.31 -14.33 -11.90
N LEU A 310 -3.03 -14.04 -12.17
CA LEU A 310 -2.55 -13.61 -13.49
C LEU A 310 -2.81 -14.68 -14.57
N ARG A 311 -2.58 -15.96 -14.26
CA ARG A 311 -2.85 -17.07 -15.19
C ARG A 311 -4.33 -17.30 -15.44
N ALA A 312 -5.16 -17.08 -14.42
CA ALA A 312 -6.61 -17.29 -14.48
C ALA A 312 -7.37 -16.08 -15.06
N GLY A 313 -6.71 -14.93 -15.29
CA GLY A 313 -7.37 -13.69 -15.69
C GLY A 313 -8.21 -13.05 -14.57
N GLN A 314 -7.98 -13.44 -13.31
CA GLN A 314 -8.76 -13.01 -12.14
C GLN A 314 -8.17 -11.77 -11.44
N VAL A 315 -7.26 -11.05 -12.11
CA VAL A 315 -6.63 -9.83 -11.56
C VAL A 315 -7.59 -8.63 -11.57
N LYS A 316 -8.75 -8.72 -12.22
CA LYS A 316 -9.66 -7.58 -12.45
C LYS A 316 -10.71 -7.36 -11.36
N GLU A 317 -10.80 -8.22 -10.35
CA GLU A 317 -11.89 -8.14 -9.37
C GLU A 317 -11.68 -7.01 -8.33
N SER A 318 -11.90 -5.75 -8.73
CA SER A 318 -11.94 -4.60 -7.82
C SER A 318 -13.00 -4.77 -6.72
N MET A 319 -14.05 -5.53 -7.03
CA MET A 319 -15.14 -5.87 -6.10
C MET A 319 -14.81 -7.03 -5.15
N ALA A 320 -13.71 -7.77 -5.34
CA ALA A 320 -13.31 -8.87 -4.45
C ALA A 320 -13.06 -8.42 -3.00
N ALA A 321 -12.83 -7.14 -2.78
CA ALA A 321 -12.80 -6.52 -1.46
C ALA A 321 -14.03 -6.86 -0.59
N LEU A 322 -15.21 -7.01 -1.22
CA LEU A 322 -16.46 -7.35 -0.54
C LEU A 322 -16.54 -8.79 -0.04
N ASP A 323 -15.65 -9.68 -0.51
CA ASP A 323 -15.66 -11.10 -0.15
C ASP A 323 -15.01 -11.35 1.24
N SER A 324 -14.69 -10.30 1.98
CA SER A 324 -14.02 -10.35 3.28
C SER A 324 -14.96 -10.52 4.49
N ALA A 325 -16.28 -10.33 4.32
CA ALA A 325 -17.23 -10.24 5.45
C ALA A 325 -18.12 -11.48 5.59
N ASN A 326 -17.72 -12.48 6.40
CA ASN A 326 -18.44 -13.75 6.60
C ASN A 326 -18.93 -14.36 5.27
N TYR A 327 -18.07 -14.27 4.25
CA TYR A 327 -18.42 -14.64 2.89
C TYR A 327 -18.50 -16.14 2.72
N VAL A 328 -19.53 -16.59 2.01
CA VAL A 328 -19.65 -17.96 1.53
C VAL A 328 -19.92 -17.96 0.03
N VAL A 329 -19.52 -19.04 -0.64
CA VAL A 329 -19.80 -19.20 -2.07
C VAL A 329 -21.32 -19.25 -2.33
N PRO A 330 -21.81 -18.79 -3.50
CA PRO A 330 -23.25 -18.66 -3.76
C PRO A 330 -24.06 -19.95 -3.54
N ALA A 331 -23.50 -21.11 -3.88
CA ALA A 331 -24.15 -22.39 -3.64
C ALA A 331 -24.42 -22.67 -2.15
N GLN A 332 -23.45 -22.36 -1.28
CA GLN A 332 -23.60 -22.53 0.15
C GLN A 332 -24.57 -21.50 0.76
N PHE A 333 -24.54 -20.25 0.25
CA PHE A 333 -25.49 -19.23 0.66
C PHE A 333 -26.95 -19.67 0.41
N ARG A 334 -27.24 -20.18 -0.80
CA ARG A 334 -28.58 -20.67 -1.15
C ARG A 334 -29.04 -21.77 -0.20
N GLN A 335 -28.16 -22.74 0.07
CA GLN A 335 -28.44 -23.83 1.02
C GLN A 335 -28.79 -23.33 2.43
N LEU A 336 -28.09 -22.30 2.92
CA LEU A 336 -28.37 -21.72 4.24
C LEU A 336 -29.75 -21.04 4.29
N VAL A 337 -30.11 -20.29 3.24
CA VAL A 337 -31.42 -19.63 3.14
C VAL A 337 -32.55 -20.65 3.00
N ASP A 338 -32.38 -21.69 2.17
CA ASP A 338 -33.37 -22.77 2.03
C ASP A 338 -33.57 -23.53 3.35
N TRP A 339 -32.49 -23.81 4.07
CA TRP A 339 -32.58 -24.40 5.40
C TRP A 339 -33.34 -23.50 6.37
N ALA A 340 -33.08 -22.19 6.35
CA ALA A 340 -33.75 -21.22 7.20
C ALA A 340 -35.26 -21.12 6.90
N LEU A 341 -35.65 -21.17 5.62
CA LEU A 341 -37.04 -21.28 5.19
C LEU A 341 -37.72 -22.55 5.71
N ALA A 342 -37.05 -23.70 5.57
CA ALA A 342 -37.56 -24.98 6.06
C ALA A 342 -37.64 -25.07 7.59
N ALA A 343 -36.81 -24.31 8.31
CA ALA A 343 -36.88 -24.17 9.76
C ALA A 343 -38.04 -23.23 10.16
N GLN A 344 -38.17 -22.08 9.51
CA GLN A 344 -39.21 -21.09 9.76
C GLN A 344 -40.62 -21.66 9.53
N SER A 345 -40.81 -22.51 8.53
CA SER A 345 -42.12 -23.14 8.27
C SER A 345 -42.62 -24.05 9.40
N ARG A 346 -41.71 -24.53 10.27
CA ARG A 346 -42.01 -25.38 11.43
C ARG A 346 -41.96 -24.63 12.76
N HIS A 347 -41.15 -23.58 12.84
CA HIS A 347 -40.84 -22.84 14.06
C HIS A 347 -40.92 -21.33 13.80
N ALA A 348 -41.96 -20.67 14.30
CA ALA A 348 -42.19 -19.24 14.10
C ALA A 348 -41.13 -18.35 14.78
N GLU A 349 -40.33 -18.93 15.68
CA GLU A 349 -39.19 -18.27 16.31
C GLU A 349 -38.01 -18.09 15.34
N MET A 350 -37.90 -18.95 14.32
CA MET A 350 -36.89 -18.78 13.27
C MET A 350 -37.31 -17.63 12.36
N ARG A 351 -36.67 -16.49 12.57
CA ARG A 351 -36.84 -15.28 11.75
C ARG A 351 -35.54 -14.93 11.10
N PHE A 352 -35.59 -14.31 9.94
CA PHE A 352 -34.39 -13.84 9.26
C PHE A 352 -34.69 -12.66 8.34
N GLY A 353 -33.66 -11.84 8.13
CA GLY A 353 -33.63 -10.85 7.07
C GLY A 353 -32.84 -11.37 5.87
N LEU A 354 -33.31 -11.05 4.67
CA LEU A 354 -32.53 -11.17 3.44
C LEU A 354 -32.38 -9.78 2.83
N MET A 355 -31.17 -9.40 2.47
CA MET A 355 -30.87 -8.09 1.90
C MET A 355 -29.99 -8.23 0.66
N MET A 356 -30.31 -7.47 -0.38
CA MET A 356 -29.48 -7.28 -1.56
C MET A 356 -28.96 -5.86 -1.57
N VAL A 357 -27.68 -5.69 -1.89
CA VAL A 357 -27.04 -4.42 -2.22
C VAL A 357 -26.52 -4.53 -3.65
N GLU A 358 -27.13 -3.77 -4.56
CA GLU A 358 -26.74 -3.73 -5.97
C GLU A 358 -26.06 -2.40 -6.30
N PHE A 359 -24.81 -2.43 -6.75
CA PHE A 359 -24.05 -1.24 -7.14
C PHE A 359 -24.42 -0.79 -8.56
N LEU A 360 -24.97 0.41 -8.67
CA LEU A 360 -25.57 0.90 -9.92
C LEU A 360 -24.57 1.54 -10.89
N ASN A 361 -23.42 2.00 -10.38
CA ASN A 361 -22.41 2.73 -11.15
C ASN A 361 -20.99 2.21 -10.90
N SER A 362 -20.82 0.90 -10.66
CA SER A 362 -19.52 0.29 -10.37
C SER A 362 -18.48 0.54 -11.49
N ALA A 363 -18.87 0.42 -12.75
CA ALA A 363 -18.00 0.68 -13.90
C ALA A 363 -17.54 2.15 -13.96
N GLU A 364 -18.48 3.10 -13.91
CA GLU A 364 -18.21 4.55 -13.88
C GLU A 364 -17.34 4.92 -12.66
N PHE A 365 -17.61 4.32 -11.51
CA PHE A 365 -16.85 4.53 -10.29
C PHE A 365 -15.39 4.11 -10.44
N VAL A 366 -15.13 2.95 -11.05
CA VAL A 366 -13.79 2.45 -11.35
C VAL A 366 -13.08 3.30 -12.40
N GLU A 367 -13.79 3.68 -13.47
CA GLU A 367 -13.23 4.55 -14.51
C GLU A 367 -12.81 5.91 -13.94
N ARG A 368 -13.61 6.49 -13.04
CA ARG A 368 -13.36 7.80 -12.47
C ARG A 368 -12.21 7.83 -11.45
N HIS A 369 -12.11 6.79 -10.62
CA HIS A 369 -11.11 6.74 -9.53
C HIS A 369 -9.84 5.97 -9.91
N GLY A 370 -9.90 5.16 -10.96
CA GLY A 370 -8.91 4.13 -11.25
C GLY A 370 -9.13 2.88 -10.40
N ALA A 371 -8.82 1.71 -10.97
CA ALA A 371 -9.09 0.40 -10.38
C ALA A 371 -8.47 0.20 -8.98
N ALA A 372 -7.24 0.68 -8.79
CA ALA A 372 -6.54 0.58 -7.52
C ALA A 372 -7.23 1.37 -6.39
N ARG A 373 -7.56 2.63 -6.67
CA ARG A 373 -8.23 3.49 -5.70
C ARG A 373 -9.66 3.02 -5.42
N ALA A 374 -10.37 2.58 -6.47
CA ALA A 374 -11.69 1.98 -6.32
C ALA A 374 -11.66 0.73 -5.42
N TYR A 375 -10.69 -0.17 -5.61
CA TYR A 375 -10.50 -1.32 -4.73
C TYR A 375 -10.29 -0.88 -3.27
N LEU A 376 -9.42 0.10 -3.01
CA LEU A 376 -9.16 0.57 -1.64
C LEU A 376 -10.39 1.20 -0.98
N MET A 377 -11.22 1.91 -1.74
CA MET A 377 -12.48 2.47 -1.24
C MET A 377 -13.49 1.36 -0.92
N LEU A 378 -13.59 0.34 -1.77
CA LEU A 378 -14.44 -0.82 -1.57
C LEU A 378 -13.98 -1.71 -0.41
N ASP A 379 -12.67 -1.88 -0.23
CA ASP A 379 -12.04 -2.59 0.89
C ASP A 379 -12.35 -1.92 2.23
N GLU A 380 -12.25 -0.59 2.27
CA GLU A 380 -12.66 0.18 3.44
C GLU A 380 -14.18 0.10 3.70
N PHE A 381 -15.00 0.12 2.63
CA PHE A 381 -16.44 -0.10 2.76
C PHE A 381 -16.74 -1.50 3.30
N ALA A 382 -16.11 -2.55 2.77
CA ALA A 382 -16.28 -3.93 3.20
C ALA A 382 -15.90 -4.12 4.68
N ARG A 383 -14.79 -3.50 5.10
CA ARG A 383 -14.34 -3.49 6.49
C ARG A 383 -15.37 -2.86 7.43
N ARG A 384 -15.93 -1.70 7.08
CA ARG A 384 -16.99 -1.04 7.86
C ARG A 384 -18.29 -1.83 7.84
N LEU A 385 -18.64 -2.43 6.71
CA LEU A 385 -19.79 -3.32 6.62
C LEU A 385 -19.61 -4.51 7.56
N HIS A 386 -18.42 -5.11 7.61
CA HIS A 386 -18.11 -6.22 8.52
C HIS A 386 -18.30 -5.82 10.00
N GLU A 387 -17.91 -4.60 10.39
CA GLU A 387 -18.14 -4.09 11.75
C GLU A 387 -19.64 -3.95 12.11
N LEU A 388 -20.51 -3.81 11.11
CA LEU A 388 -21.97 -3.79 11.30
C LEU A 388 -22.60 -5.18 11.36
N LEU A 389 -21.92 -6.19 10.82
CA LEU A 389 -22.40 -7.57 10.74
C LEU A 389 -22.05 -8.34 12.01
N ARG A 390 -22.95 -9.23 12.43
CA ARG A 390 -22.70 -10.19 13.51
C ARG A 390 -21.95 -11.40 12.97
N THR A 391 -21.33 -12.16 13.85
CA THR A 391 -20.68 -13.44 13.51
C THR A 391 -21.64 -14.47 12.90
N SER A 392 -22.95 -14.36 13.16
CA SER A 392 -24.01 -15.20 12.59
C SER A 392 -24.46 -14.78 11.20
N ASP A 393 -24.16 -13.54 10.80
CA ASP A 393 -24.59 -12.99 9.53
C ASP A 393 -23.69 -13.50 8.42
N VAL A 394 -24.26 -13.78 7.24
CA VAL A 394 -23.53 -14.39 6.13
C VAL A 394 -23.67 -13.52 4.90
N SER A 395 -22.58 -13.36 4.14
CA SER A 395 -22.60 -12.66 2.86
C SER A 395 -22.30 -13.59 1.68
N THR A 396 -22.78 -13.22 0.50
CA THR A 396 -22.32 -13.82 -0.76
C THR A 396 -22.40 -12.81 -1.89
N ARG A 397 -21.76 -13.12 -3.01
CA ARG A 397 -21.74 -12.27 -4.20
C ARG A 397 -22.14 -13.10 -5.42
N THR A 398 -23.20 -12.70 -6.12
CA THR A 398 -23.71 -13.44 -7.30
C THR A 398 -23.27 -12.84 -8.62
N ALA A 399 -22.84 -11.58 -8.61
CA ALA A 399 -22.28 -10.83 -9.73
C ALA A 399 -21.33 -9.76 -9.16
N GLU A 400 -20.49 -9.11 -9.97
CA GLU A 400 -19.57 -8.07 -9.48
C GLU A 400 -20.31 -6.96 -8.72
N GLU A 401 -21.49 -6.60 -9.22
CA GLU A 401 -22.33 -5.53 -8.71
C GLU A 401 -23.38 -5.97 -7.68
N ARG A 402 -23.48 -7.26 -7.31
CA ARG A 402 -24.55 -7.77 -6.41
C ARG A 402 -24.02 -8.49 -5.19
N LEU A 403 -24.12 -7.82 -4.04
CA LEU A 403 -23.84 -8.36 -2.72
C LEU A 403 -25.15 -8.77 -2.02
N TRP A 404 -25.15 -9.96 -1.43
CA TRP A 404 -26.26 -10.51 -0.67
C TRP A 404 -25.88 -10.72 0.78
N LEU A 405 -26.83 -10.45 1.68
CA LEU A 405 -26.66 -10.60 3.12
C LEU A 405 -27.84 -11.38 3.69
N PHE A 406 -27.53 -12.47 4.39
CA PHE A 406 -28.45 -13.29 5.15
C PHE A 406 -28.24 -13.02 6.64
N LEU A 407 -29.32 -12.62 7.33
CA LEU A 407 -29.28 -12.06 8.68
C LEU A 407 -30.19 -12.87 9.62
N PRO A 408 -29.69 -13.95 10.24
CA PRO A 408 -30.46 -14.74 11.20
C PRO A 408 -30.95 -13.89 12.38
N PHE A 409 -32.21 -14.09 12.77
CA PHE A 409 -32.85 -13.46 13.94
C PHE A 409 -32.73 -11.93 13.96
N SER A 410 -32.65 -11.30 12.78
CA SER A 410 -32.37 -9.88 12.63
C SER A 410 -33.26 -9.26 11.55
N HIS A 411 -33.67 -8.01 11.76
CA HIS A 411 -34.47 -7.26 10.78
C HIS A 411 -33.56 -6.53 9.79
N ALA A 412 -33.74 -6.81 8.50
CA ALA A 412 -32.97 -6.19 7.41
C ALA A 412 -33.08 -4.65 7.31
N PRO A 413 -34.24 -3.99 7.53
CA PRO A 413 -34.36 -2.54 7.35
C PRO A 413 -33.42 -1.70 8.24
N GLY A 414 -33.17 -2.14 9.46
CA GLY A 414 -32.25 -1.44 10.37
C GLY A 414 -30.79 -1.52 9.91
N LEU A 415 -30.39 -2.62 9.27
CA LEU A 415 -29.07 -2.73 8.66
C LEU A 415 -29.01 -1.92 7.35
N ALA A 416 -30.06 -1.96 6.53
CA ALA A 416 -30.14 -1.20 5.28
C ALA A 416 -29.88 0.30 5.50
N ALA A 417 -30.56 0.92 6.46
CA ALA A 417 -30.34 2.33 6.80
C ALA A 417 -28.89 2.64 7.22
N ARG A 418 -28.22 1.70 7.91
CA ARG A 418 -26.80 1.85 8.28
C ARG A 418 -25.87 1.69 7.07
N VAL A 419 -26.19 0.77 6.16
CA VAL A 419 -25.42 0.59 4.91
C VAL A 419 -25.58 1.80 4.00
N GLU A 420 -26.79 2.36 3.87
CA GLU A 420 -27.03 3.63 3.15
C GLU A 420 -26.21 4.78 3.76
N ALA A 421 -26.18 4.89 5.09
CA ALA A 421 -25.37 5.89 5.77
C ALA A 421 -23.86 5.68 5.51
N LEU A 422 -23.37 4.44 5.46
CA LEU A 422 -21.98 4.14 5.10
C LEU A 422 -21.65 4.55 3.67
N LEU A 423 -22.54 4.25 2.70
CA LEU A 423 -22.37 4.64 1.30
C LEU A 423 -22.39 6.17 1.14
N ALA A 424 -23.31 6.86 1.85
CA ALA A 424 -23.38 8.32 1.85
C ALA A 424 -22.13 8.98 2.44
N GLN A 425 -21.54 8.40 3.49
CA GLN A 425 -20.28 8.90 4.06
C GLN A 425 -19.09 8.75 3.11
N GLN A 426 -19.11 7.81 2.17
CA GLN A 426 -18.06 7.68 1.14
C GLN A 426 -18.15 8.76 0.06
N ALA A 427 -19.31 9.41 -0.11
CA ALA A 427 -19.52 10.41 -1.17
C ALA A 427 -18.73 11.71 -0.99
N GLY A 428 -18.25 12.01 0.23
CA GLY A 428 -17.52 13.26 0.49
C GLY A 428 -18.30 14.50 0.03
N THR A 429 -17.63 15.42 -0.68
CA THR A 429 -18.24 16.65 -1.23
C THR A 429 -18.67 16.56 -2.70
N ASP A 430 -18.38 15.46 -3.41
CA ASP A 430 -18.77 15.25 -4.81
C ASP A 430 -19.72 14.03 -4.91
N PRO A 431 -21.06 14.25 -4.95
CA PRO A 431 -22.03 13.17 -5.00
C PRO A 431 -21.86 12.26 -6.23
N ASP A 432 -21.38 12.80 -7.34
CA ASP A 432 -21.20 12.04 -8.58
C ASP A 432 -19.96 11.13 -8.52
N ALA A 433 -19.05 11.36 -7.57
CA ALA A 433 -17.88 10.51 -7.33
C ALA A 433 -18.18 9.33 -6.39
N SER A 434 -19.42 9.22 -5.88
CA SER A 434 -19.80 8.19 -4.93
C SER A 434 -20.27 6.89 -5.60
N LEU A 435 -20.06 5.78 -4.89
CA LEU A 435 -20.62 4.49 -5.27
C LEU A 435 -22.12 4.48 -4.89
N ARG A 436 -22.97 4.42 -5.91
CA ARG A 436 -24.43 4.36 -5.76
C ARG A 436 -24.86 2.92 -5.66
N ALA A 437 -25.73 2.63 -4.70
CA ALA A 437 -26.32 1.31 -4.55
C ALA A 437 -27.84 1.38 -4.40
N ARG A 438 -28.52 0.35 -4.91
CA ARG A 438 -29.90 0.02 -4.61
C ARG A 438 -29.90 -1.05 -3.53
N ILE A 439 -30.62 -0.80 -2.44
CA ILE A 439 -30.78 -1.76 -1.35
C ILE A 439 -32.23 -2.24 -1.30
N THR A 440 -32.42 -3.55 -1.34
CA THR A 440 -33.74 -4.18 -1.20
C THR A 440 -33.69 -5.18 -0.06
N CYS A 441 -34.77 -5.25 0.72
CA CYS A 441 -34.85 -6.09 1.90
C CYS A 441 -36.12 -6.93 1.94
N LEU A 442 -36.02 -8.08 2.58
CA LEU A 442 -37.11 -8.99 2.87
C LEU A 442 -36.99 -9.49 4.31
N ALA A 443 -38.12 -9.60 5.02
CA ALA A 443 -38.20 -10.15 6.37
C ALA A 443 -39.06 -11.44 6.39
N ALA A 444 -38.52 -12.50 6.98
CA ALA A 444 -39.27 -13.71 7.28
C ALA A 444 -39.74 -13.68 8.75
N PRO A 445 -41.03 -13.97 9.02
CA PRO A 445 -41.99 -14.60 8.11
C PRO A 445 -42.83 -13.67 7.23
N GLU A 446 -42.81 -12.36 7.47
CA GLU A 446 -43.82 -11.40 6.97
C GLU A 446 -43.94 -11.36 5.44
N ASP A 447 -42.82 -11.49 4.75
CA ASP A 447 -42.72 -11.36 3.30
C ASP A 447 -42.59 -12.71 2.55
N VAL A 448 -42.55 -13.82 3.30
CA VAL A 448 -42.41 -15.18 2.78
C VAL A 448 -43.77 -15.73 2.34
N ARG A 449 -43.83 -16.26 1.12
CA ARG A 449 -45.03 -16.84 0.52
C ARG A 449 -44.97 -18.38 0.52
N PRO A 450 -46.13 -19.08 0.52
CA PRO A 450 -46.15 -20.53 0.41
C PRO A 450 -45.43 -21.02 -0.86
N GLY A 451 -44.46 -21.91 -0.68
CA GLY A 451 -43.65 -22.45 -1.78
C GLY A 451 -42.52 -21.53 -2.26
N ASP A 452 -42.17 -20.49 -1.50
CA ASP A 452 -40.92 -19.77 -1.71
C ASP A 452 -39.71 -20.66 -1.39
N ASP A 453 -38.70 -20.57 -2.25
CA ASP A 453 -37.34 -21.08 -2.07
C ASP A 453 -36.37 -19.90 -2.16
N CYS A 454 -35.08 -20.15 -1.91
CA CYS A 454 -34.06 -19.10 -1.96
C CYS A 454 -34.01 -18.39 -3.32
N GLU A 455 -34.09 -19.12 -4.44
CA GLU A 455 -34.03 -18.52 -5.77
C GLU A 455 -35.19 -17.56 -6.02
N ARG A 456 -36.42 -17.93 -5.65
CA ARG A 456 -37.59 -17.06 -5.79
C ARG A 456 -37.49 -15.81 -4.91
N LEU A 457 -37.00 -15.94 -3.68
CA LEU A 457 -36.78 -14.78 -2.81
C LEU A 457 -35.73 -13.82 -3.39
N MET A 458 -34.61 -14.37 -3.86
CA MET A 458 -33.54 -13.57 -4.48
C MET A 458 -34.03 -12.91 -5.77
N GLN A 459 -34.79 -13.61 -6.61
CA GLN A 459 -35.37 -13.03 -7.83
C GLN A 459 -36.31 -11.87 -7.51
N ARG A 460 -37.22 -12.06 -6.53
CA ARG A 460 -38.14 -11.00 -6.07
C ARG A 460 -37.40 -9.76 -5.59
N LEU A 461 -36.29 -9.93 -4.87
CA LEU A 461 -35.45 -8.82 -4.39
C LEU A 461 -34.73 -8.11 -5.54
N ALA A 462 -34.25 -8.85 -6.54
CA ALA A 462 -33.60 -8.25 -7.69
C ALA A 462 -34.55 -7.42 -8.58
N GLU A 463 -35.82 -7.82 -8.64
CA GLU A 463 -36.88 -7.18 -9.45
C GLU A 463 -37.60 -6.02 -8.76
N ALA A 464 -37.48 -5.88 -7.43
CA ALA A 464 -38.09 -4.82 -6.62
C ALA A 464 -37.31 -3.51 -6.69
#